data_AF-A0A3P6NU14-F1
#
_entry.id   AF-A0A3P6NU14-F1
#
_cell.length_a   1.000
_cell.length_b   1.000
_cell.length_c   1.000
_cell.angle_alpha   90.00
_cell.angle_beta   90.00
_cell.angle_gamma   90.00
#
_symmetry.space_group_name_H-M   'P 1'
#
loop_
_entity.id
_entity.type
_entity.pdbx_description
1 polymer ?
#
loop_
_entity_poly.entity_id
_entity_poly.type
_entity_poly.pdbx_seq_one_letter_code
_entity_poly.pdbx_strand_id
1 'polypeptide(L)'
;MRTVTSVINRTPKEVLREIILVDDFSSRSETICFHLILTFRLKFQTDEISFLKDELDKFVATLSARIKIVRAQRRVGLIRARLLGSAEAEGDVLTFLDSHCECTKGWIEPLLTRIKEDRWYASPPEILKRRASDPSTPIE
;
A
#
# COMPACT_ATOMS: atom_id res chain seq x y z
N MET A 1 -1.67 5.26 -3.99
CA MET A 1 -2.41 5.84 -2.84
C MET A 1 -3.80 5.24 -2.61
N ARG A 2 -4.53 4.77 -3.63
CA ARG A 2 -5.89 4.20 -3.46
C ARG A 2 -5.96 3.08 -2.42
N THR A 3 -4.98 2.18 -2.39
CA THR A 3 -4.91 1.08 -1.42
C THR A 3 -4.89 1.58 0.02
N VAL A 4 -3.95 2.47 0.37
CA VAL A 4 -3.83 3.03 1.72
C VAL A 4 -5.10 3.74 2.15
N THR A 5 -5.67 4.57 1.27
CA THR A 5 -6.96 5.24 1.53
C THR A 5 -8.10 4.24 1.74
N SER A 6 -8.16 3.16 0.95
CA SER A 6 -9.18 2.12 1.11
C SER A 6 -9.05 1.37 2.44
N VAL A 7 -7.81 1.06 2.86
CA VAL A 7 -7.54 0.41 4.15
C VAL A 7 -7.99 1.31 5.29
N ILE A 8 -7.58 2.59 5.30
CA ILE A 8 -7.93 3.52 6.38
C ILE A 8 -9.44 3.75 6.47
N ASN A 9 -10.13 3.89 5.33
CA ASN A 9 -11.54 4.21 5.31
C ASN A 9 -12.46 3.00 5.59
N ARG A 10 -11.98 1.77 5.37
CA ARG A 10 -12.80 0.54 5.46
C ARG A 10 -12.35 -0.41 6.56
N THR A 11 -11.37 -0.01 7.36
CA THR A 11 -10.89 -0.77 8.52
C THR A 11 -11.25 -0.01 9.79
N PRO A 12 -11.90 -0.66 10.78
CA PRO A 12 -12.18 -0.03 12.08
C PRO A 12 -10.88 0.45 12.76
N LYS A 13 -10.92 1.61 13.41
CA LYS A 13 -9.73 2.22 14.05
C LYS A 13 -9.22 1.42 15.24
N GLU A 14 -10.09 0.61 15.82
CA GLU A 14 -9.83 -0.23 17.00
C GLU A 14 -8.88 -1.38 16.65
N VAL A 15 -8.91 -1.87 15.40
CA VAL A 15 -8.08 -2.99 14.94
C VAL A 15 -6.85 -2.54 14.14
N LEU A 16 -6.88 -1.33 13.55
CA LEU A 16 -5.77 -0.81 12.76
C LEU A 16 -4.71 -0.14 13.65
N ARG A 17 -3.65 -0.89 13.98
CA ARG A 17 -2.54 -0.37 14.80
C ARG A 17 -1.62 0.58 14.02
N GLU A 18 -1.16 0.14 12.86
CA GLU A 18 -0.27 0.90 11.99
C GLU A 18 -0.28 0.36 10.56
N ILE A 19 0.21 1.15 9.61
CA ILE A 19 0.43 0.77 8.21
C ILE A 19 1.91 0.95 7.90
N ILE A 20 2.57 -0.09 7.43
CA ILE A 20 3.98 -0.03 7.02
C ILE A 20 4.07 -0.09 5.51
N LEU A 21 4.59 0.98 4.91
CA LEU A 21 4.86 1.07 3.48
C LEU A 21 6.34 0.77 3.25
N VAL A 22 6.63 -0.30 2.51
CA VAL A 22 8.02 -0.66 2.17
C VAL A 22 8.33 -0.24 0.74
N ASP A 23 9.28 0.67 0.58
CA ASP A 23 9.82 1.10 -0.72
C ASP A 23 11.03 0.23 -1.09
N ASP A 24 10.83 -0.73 -2.01
CA ASP A 24 11.87 -1.65 -2.52
C ASP A 24 12.73 -0.99 -3.62
N PHE A 25 13.35 0.15 -3.27
CA PHE A 25 14.22 0.91 -4.16
C PHE A 25 13.56 1.23 -5.50
N SER A 26 12.41 1.90 -5.43
CA SER A 26 11.67 2.32 -6.63
C SER A 26 12.51 3.30 -7.46
N SER A 27 13.13 2.79 -8.53
CA SER A 27 13.84 3.57 -9.55
C SER A 27 12.87 4.06 -10.61
N ARG A 28 12.79 5.37 -10.82
CA ARG A 28 11.80 6.03 -11.67
C ARG A 28 12.16 5.99 -13.16
N SER A 29 12.37 4.80 -13.71
CA SER A 29 12.63 4.61 -15.14
C SER A 29 11.63 3.65 -15.75
N GLU A 30 10.35 4.03 -15.70
CA GLU A 30 9.33 3.68 -16.69
C GLU A 30 8.06 4.48 -16.38
N THR A 31 7.95 5.60 -17.08
CA THR A 31 6.71 6.14 -17.65
C THR A 31 5.51 6.29 -16.71
N ILE A 32 5.42 7.50 -16.16
CA ILE A 32 4.20 8.29 -16.01
C ILE A 32 3.01 7.68 -16.76
N CYS A 33 2.12 7.00 -16.02
CA CYS A 33 0.76 6.76 -16.48
C CYS A 33 -0.07 8.01 -16.20
N PHE A 34 0.23 9.09 -16.92
CA PHE A 34 -0.66 10.22 -17.18
C PHE A 34 -0.68 10.42 -18.68
N HIS A 35 -1.37 9.52 -19.38
CA HIS A 35 -1.76 9.80 -20.74
C HIS A 35 -3.03 10.66 -20.69
N LEU A 36 -2.84 11.98 -20.62
CA LEU A 36 -3.79 12.92 -21.21
C LEU A 36 -3.05 14.20 -21.63
N ILE A 37 -2.65 14.22 -22.90
CA ILE A 37 -2.81 15.35 -23.83
C ILE A 37 -2.47 16.74 -23.24
N LEU A 38 -1.21 17.19 -23.39
CA LEU A 38 -0.81 18.41 -24.13
C LEU A 38 0.63 18.86 -23.80
N THR A 39 1.45 18.82 -24.85
CA THR A 39 2.52 19.77 -25.19
C THR A 39 3.73 20.02 -24.27
N PHE A 40 4.87 20.15 -24.97
CA PHE A 40 6.17 20.67 -24.57
C PHE A 40 7.21 19.69 -23.99
N ARG A 41 8.07 19.29 -24.93
CA ARG A 41 9.45 18.83 -24.74
C ARG A 41 10.23 19.80 -23.84
N LEU A 42 10.51 19.41 -22.60
CA LEU A 42 11.64 19.94 -21.84
C LEU A 42 12.36 18.81 -21.10
N LYS A 43 13.69 18.87 -21.16
CA LYS A 43 14.65 17.95 -20.56
C LYS A 43 14.27 17.67 -19.10
N PHE A 44 14.06 16.41 -18.74
CA PHE A 44 13.94 16.02 -17.34
C PHE A 44 15.25 15.41 -16.83
N GLN A 45 16.01 16.33 -16.27
CA GLN A 45 17.16 16.17 -15.40
C GLN A 45 16.79 15.30 -14.17
N THR A 46 17.79 14.59 -13.67
CA THR A 46 17.82 13.57 -12.60
C THR A 46 17.42 14.06 -11.19
N ASP A 47 16.56 15.07 -11.05
CA ASP A 47 16.22 15.71 -9.77
C ASP A 47 14.80 15.37 -9.24
N GLU A 48 13.95 14.67 -9.98
CA GLU A 48 12.55 14.44 -9.58
C GLU A 48 12.30 13.22 -8.66
N ILE A 49 13.34 12.54 -8.14
CA ILE A 49 13.14 11.41 -7.21
C ILE A 49 12.81 11.91 -5.79
N SER A 50 13.36 13.06 -5.39
CA SER A 50 13.08 13.70 -4.08
C SER A 50 11.63 14.15 -3.99
N PHE A 51 11.11 14.79 -5.05
CA PHE A 51 9.76 15.36 -5.05
C PHE A 51 8.65 14.34 -4.80
N LEU A 52 8.73 13.15 -5.42
CA LEU A 52 7.71 12.10 -5.24
C LEU A 52 7.75 11.47 -3.83
N LYS A 53 8.95 11.37 -3.25
CA LYS A 53 9.14 10.91 -1.87
C LYS A 53 8.56 11.92 -0.89
N ASP A 54 8.79 13.21 -1.14
CA ASP A 54 8.28 14.31 -0.30
C ASP A 54 6.75 14.44 -0.40
N GLU A 55 6.15 14.24 -1.58
CA GLU A 55 4.69 14.22 -1.74
C GLU A 55 4.05 13.04 -1.02
N LEU A 56 4.68 11.85 -1.07
CA LEU A 56 4.22 10.68 -0.32
C LEU A 56 4.27 10.95 1.19
N ASP A 57 5.38 11.52 1.67
CA ASP A 57 5.56 11.85 3.09
C ASP A 57 4.52 12.89 3.55
N LYS A 58 4.22 13.91 2.71
CA LYS A 58 3.16 14.91 2.96
C LYS A 58 1.76 14.30 2.96
N PHE A 59 1.46 13.42 2.01
CA PHE A 59 0.17 12.74 1.95
C PHE A 59 -0.02 11.86 3.19
N VAL A 60 1.02 11.12 3.57
CA VAL A 60 1.01 10.30 4.78
C VAL A 60 0.81 11.14 6.03
N ALA A 61 1.47 12.30 6.14
CA ALA A 61 1.28 13.24 7.24
C ALA A 61 -0.16 13.81 7.34
N THR A 62 -0.91 13.78 6.24
CA THR A 62 -2.30 14.27 6.19
C THR A 62 -3.31 13.22 6.70
N LEU A 63 -2.93 11.94 6.71
CA LEU A 63 -3.82 10.85 7.08
C LEU A 63 -3.89 10.67 8.59
N SER A 64 -5.08 10.41 9.12
CA SER A 64 -5.31 10.20 10.56
C SER A 64 -4.85 8.83 11.10
N ALA A 65 -3.95 8.12 10.40
CA ALA A 65 -3.46 6.80 10.75
C ALA A 65 -1.95 6.81 11.01
N ARG A 66 -1.47 5.92 11.88
CA ARG A 66 -0.04 5.75 12.15
C ARG A 66 0.60 5.00 10.97
N ILE A 67 1.31 5.73 10.10
CA ILE A 67 1.94 5.16 8.91
C ILE A 67 3.46 5.30 9.02
N LYS A 68 4.19 4.22 8.79
CA LYS A 68 5.65 4.20 8.73
C LYS A 68 6.10 3.88 7.30
N ILE A 69 7.11 4.59 6.80
CA ILE A 69 7.70 4.31 5.50
C ILE A 69 9.11 3.75 5.71
N VAL A 70 9.33 2.52 5.25
CA VAL A 70 10.62 1.83 5.31
C VAL A 70 11.23 1.83 3.91
N ARG A 71 12.37 2.49 3.73
CA ARG A 71 13.03 2.62 2.42
C ARG A 71 14.26 1.72 2.34
N ALA A 72 14.29 0.80 1.37
CA ALA A 72 15.44 -0.04 1.12
C ALA A 72 16.54 0.74 0.37
N GLN A 73 17.81 0.52 0.76
CA GLN A 73 18.97 1.17 0.12
C GLN A 73 19.27 0.61 -1.28
N ARG A 74 18.74 -0.56 -1.62
CA ARG A 74 18.90 -1.25 -2.91
C ARG A 74 17.66 -2.10 -3.19
N ARG A 75 17.42 -2.48 -4.45
CA ARG A 75 16.35 -3.43 -4.79
C ARG A 75 16.64 -4.78 -4.15
N VAL A 76 15.84 -5.17 -3.17
CA VAL A 76 15.95 -6.41 -2.41
C VAL A 76 14.90 -7.45 -2.84
N GLY A 77 13.83 -7.02 -3.51
CA GLY A 77 12.74 -7.88 -4.00
C GLY A 77 11.64 -8.08 -2.98
N LEU A 78 10.47 -8.56 -3.45
CA LEU A 78 9.22 -8.65 -2.68
C LEU A 78 9.35 -9.41 -1.35
N ILE A 79 10.05 -10.55 -1.34
CA ILE A 79 10.18 -11.38 -0.14
C ILE A 79 10.96 -10.61 0.95
N ARG A 80 12.11 -10.03 0.60
CA ARG A 80 12.93 -9.28 1.55
C ARG A 80 12.26 -7.98 1.97
N ALA A 81 11.55 -7.32 1.06
CA ALA A 81 10.74 -6.15 1.39
C ALA A 81 9.67 -6.50 2.44
N ARG A 82 8.96 -7.63 2.29
CA ARG A 82 7.99 -8.10 3.29
C ARG A 82 8.64 -8.40 4.64
N LEU A 83 9.82 -9.03 4.65
CA LEU A 83 10.57 -9.29 5.88
C LEU A 83 11.03 -8.00 6.57
N LEU A 84 11.51 -7.01 5.82
CA LEU A 84 11.87 -5.69 6.35
C LEU A 84 10.66 -5.00 6.99
N GLY A 85 9.51 -5.01 6.32
CA GLY A 85 8.28 -4.44 6.88
C GLY A 85 7.80 -5.19 8.12
N SER A 86 7.97 -6.52 8.14
CA SER A 86 7.57 -7.37 9.28
C SER A 86 8.45 -7.15 10.51
N ALA A 87 9.74 -6.86 10.31
CA ALA A 87 10.67 -6.57 11.41
C ALA A 87 10.35 -5.26 12.14
N GLU A 88 9.76 -4.29 11.44
CA GLU A 88 9.39 -2.96 11.97
C GLU A 88 7.96 -2.91 12.55
N ALA A 89 7.21 -4.02 12.45
CA ALA A 89 5.82 -4.11 12.87
C ALA A 89 5.69 -4.38 14.36
N GLU A 90 4.82 -3.63 15.04
CA GLU A 90 4.48 -3.73 16.46
C GLU A 90 3.11 -4.40 16.69
N GLY A 91 2.37 -4.75 15.63
CA GLY A 91 1.04 -5.35 15.72
C GLY A 91 1.04 -6.86 15.99
N ASP A 92 -0.01 -7.36 16.64
CA ASP A 92 -0.16 -8.79 16.98
C ASP A 92 -0.38 -9.69 15.74
N VAL A 93 -0.98 -9.14 14.68
CA VAL A 93 -1.29 -9.83 13.43
C VAL A 93 -0.73 -9.02 12.26
N LEU A 94 -0.03 -9.69 11.35
CA LEU A 94 0.51 -9.10 10.13
C LEU A 94 -0.40 -9.40 8.93
N THR A 95 -0.81 -8.36 8.23
CA THR A 95 -1.58 -8.48 6.98
C THR A 95 -0.80 -7.88 5.83
N PHE A 96 -0.46 -8.70 4.84
CA PHE A 96 0.24 -8.26 3.64
C PHE A 96 -0.76 -7.90 2.54
N LEU A 97 -0.62 -6.69 1.97
CA LEU A 97 -1.41 -6.21 0.85
C LEU A 97 -0.48 -5.71 -0.26
N ASP A 98 -0.87 -5.92 -1.51
CA ASP A 98 -0.14 -5.35 -2.64
C ASP A 98 -0.51 -3.88 -2.85
N SER A 99 0.40 -3.12 -3.46
CA SER A 99 0.29 -1.66 -3.65
C SER A 99 -0.86 -1.19 -4.55
N HIS A 100 -1.54 -2.13 -5.22
CA HIS A 100 -2.62 -1.89 -6.18
C HIS A 100 -3.93 -2.62 -5.81
N CYS A 101 -4.10 -2.97 -4.53
CA CYS A 101 -5.34 -3.54 -4.00
C CYS A 101 -6.34 -2.47 -3.57
N GLU A 102 -7.61 -2.84 -3.45
CA GLU A 102 -8.65 -2.05 -2.82
C GLU A 102 -9.44 -2.96 -1.88
N CYS A 103 -9.51 -2.61 -0.59
CA CYS A 103 -10.18 -3.44 0.41
C CYS A 103 -11.70 -3.28 0.32
N THR A 104 -12.47 -4.36 0.47
CA THR A 104 -13.94 -4.27 0.59
C THR A 104 -14.35 -3.80 1.99
N LYS A 105 -15.63 -3.47 2.19
CA LYS A 105 -16.14 -3.15 3.54
C LYS A 105 -16.17 -4.42 4.38
N GLY A 106 -15.72 -4.34 5.64
CA GLY A 106 -15.77 -5.48 6.55
C GLY A 106 -14.79 -6.61 6.19
N TRP A 107 -13.72 -6.29 5.45
CA TRP A 107 -12.80 -7.29 4.90
C TRP A 107 -11.91 -7.95 5.97
N ILE A 108 -11.67 -7.29 7.11
CA ILE A 108 -10.65 -7.68 8.08
C ILE A 108 -11.22 -8.51 9.24
N GLU A 109 -12.46 -8.23 9.63
CA GLU A 109 -13.19 -8.85 10.72
C GLU A 109 -13.29 -10.39 10.57
N PRO A 110 -13.67 -10.94 9.40
CA PRO A 110 -13.69 -12.39 9.23
C PRO A 110 -12.28 -13.00 9.32
N LEU A 111 -11.26 -12.31 8.83
CA LEU A 111 -9.88 -12.80 8.85
C LEU A 111 -9.33 -12.86 10.29
N LEU A 112 -9.52 -11.78 11.05
CA LEU A 112 -9.10 -11.71 12.45
C LEU A 112 -9.88 -12.69 13.33
N THR A 113 -11.16 -12.92 13.04
CA THR A 113 -11.96 -13.90 13.78
C THR A 113 -11.37 -15.31 13.65
N ARG A 114 -10.95 -15.71 12.45
CA ARG A 114 -10.30 -17.01 12.22
C ARG A 114 -8.95 -17.14 12.92
N ILE A 115 -8.14 -16.08 12.91
CA ILE A 115 -6.84 -16.07 13.60
C ILE A 115 -7.02 -16.08 15.13
N LYS A 116 -8.10 -15.49 15.63
CA LYS A 116 -8.46 -15.52 17.05
C LYS A 116 -8.86 -16.93 17.51
N GLU A 117 -9.56 -17.68 16.67
CA GLU A 117 -9.93 -19.08 16.92
C GLU A 117 -8.70 -19.99 16.88
N ASP A 118 -7.85 -19.86 15.86
CA ASP A 118 -6.62 -20.63 15.70
C ASP A 118 -5.44 -19.74 15.30
N ARG A 119 -4.48 -19.58 16.23
CA ARG A 119 -3.28 -18.75 16.03
C ARG A 119 -2.29 -19.35 15.03
N TRP A 120 -2.40 -20.64 14.70
CA TRP A 120 -1.57 -21.27 13.68
C TRP A 120 -2.14 -21.13 12.27
N TYR A 121 -3.40 -20.71 12.16
CA TYR A 121 -4.08 -20.54 10.88
C TYR A 121 -3.70 -19.22 10.20
N ALA A 122 -3.22 -19.30 8.96
CA ALA A 122 -3.07 -18.14 8.09
C ALA A 122 -4.38 -17.95 7.30
N SER A 123 -5.09 -16.84 7.53
CA SER A 123 -6.38 -16.58 6.90
C SER A 123 -6.22 -15.81 5.58
N PRO A 124 -6.42 -16.44 4.40
CA PRO A 124 -6.44 -15.73 3.14
C PRO A 124 -7.76 -14.97 2.94
N PRO A 125 -7.74 -13.73 2.42
CA PRO A 125 -8.95 -13.08 1.94
C PRO A 125 -9.41 -13.69 0.61
N GLU A 126 -10.70 -13.50 0.30
CA GLU A 126 -11.18 -13.70 -1.06
C GLU A 126 -10.63 -12.59 -1.96
N ILE A 127 -9.97 -12.99 -3.06
CA ILE A 127 -9.34 -12.05 -4.00
C ILE A 127 -10.28 -11.81 -5.17
N LEU A 128 -10.95 -10.64 -5.14
CA LEU A 128 -11.82 -10.20 -6.23
C LEU A 128 -10.98 -9.57 -7.36
N LYS A 129 -11.23 -9.98 -8.60
CA LYS A 129 -10.55 -9.43 -9.77
C LYS A 129 -11.23 -8.15 -10.24
N ARG A 130 -10.50 -7.04 -10.24
CA ARG A 130 -10.92 -5.81 -10.90
C ARG A 130 -10.32 -5.72 -12.31
N ARG A 131 -11.14 -5.42 -13.31
CA ARG A 131 -10.63 -5.12 -14.66
C ARG A 131 -9.92 -3.76 -14.64
N ALA A 132 -8.71 -3.71 -15.19
CA ALA A 132 -7.96 -2.45 -15.33
C ALA A 132 -8.70 -1.40 -16.20
N SER A 133 -9.60 -1.85 -17.08
CA SER A 133 -10.36 -1.01 -18.01
C SER A 133 -11.56 -0.29 -17.38
N ASP A 134 -12.03 -0.71 -16.20
CA ASP A 134 -13.18 -0.09 -15.54
C ASP A 134 -12.89 0.20 -14.05
N PRO A 135 -12.28 1.37 -13.77
CA PRO A 135 -12.05 1.83 -12.42
C PRO A 135 -13.29 2.45 -11.76
N SER A 136 -14.46 2.47 -12.42
CA SER A 136 -15.67 3.12 -11.89
C SER A 136 -16.64 2.17 -11.21
N THR A 137 -16.58 0.86 -11.49
CA THR A 137 -17.45 -0.12 -10.82
C THR A 137 -17.10 -0.22 -9.33
N PRO A 138 -18.06 0.04 -8.42
CA PRO A 138 -17.87 -0.22 -7.00
C PRO A 138 -17.70 -1.72 -6.77
N ILE A 139 -16.70 -2.10 -5.97
CA ILE A 139 -16.61 -3.45 -5.43
C ILE A 139 -17.50 -3.46 -4.19
N GLU A 140 -18.70 -4.04 -4.31
CA GLU A 140 -19.58 -4.30 -3.15
C GLU A 140 -19.06 -5.48 -2.32
#